data_AF-A0AAC8W4L3-F1
#
_entry.id   AF-A0AAC8W4L3-F1
#
_cell.length_a   1.000
_cell.length_b   1.000
_cell.length_c   1.000
_cell.angle_alpha   90.00
_cell.angle_beta   90.00
_cell.angle_gamma   90.00
#
_symmetry.space_group_name_H-M   'P 1'
#
loop_
_entity.id
_entity.type
_entity.pdbx_description
1 polymer ?
#
loop_
_entity_poly.entity_id
_entity_poly.type
_entity_poly.pdbx_seq_one_letter_code
_entity_poly.pdbx_strand_id
1 'polypeptide(L)'
;MSTHRPTAEPATRLYEAILHLRRLGHRVEKCEGRRGRHRLDGAEIADAALLELAMTRVRRAARVAKVEKAVQAGRTAAGRVTATAALRP
;
A
#
# COMPACT_ATOMS: atom_id res chain seq x y z
N MET A 1 16.16 -31.31 3.53
CA MET A 1 15.94 -30.28 4.58
C MET A 1 16.24 -28.92 3.96
N SER A 2 15.22 -28.25 3.42
CA SER A 2 15.39 -26.93 2.78
C SER A 2 15.62 -25.87 3.84
N THR A 3 16.85 -25.36 3.91
CA THR A 3 17.25 -24.23 4.73
C THR A 3 16.60 -22.96 4.19
N HIS A 4 15.38 -22.70 4.64
CA HIS A 4 14.64 -21.47 4.37
C HIS A 4 15.35 -20.31 5.09
N ARG A 5 16.43 -19.75 4.52
CA ARG A 5 17.15 -18.58 5.05
C ARG A 5 16.18 -17.39 5.13
N PRO A 6 15.76 -16.92 6.32
CA PRO A 6 15.02 -15.68 6.45
C PRO A 6 16.06 -14.58 6.69
N THR A 7 16.77 -14.16 5.64
CA THR A 7 17.89 -13.21 5.80
C THR A 7 17.86 -12.12 4.73
N ALA A 8 16.66 -11.59 4.43
CA ALA A 8 16.56 -10.26 3.86
C ALA A 8 16.38 -9.28 5.03
N GLU A 9 17.48 -8.60 5.33
CA GLU A 9 17.78 -7.76 6.49
C GLU A 9 16.71 -6.69 6.80
N PRO A 10 16.55 -6.30 8.08
CA PRO A 10 15.60 -5.26 8.49
C PRO A 10 15.73 -3.95 7.68
N ALA A 11 16.93 -3.65 7.16
CA ALA A 11 17.19 -2.48 6.31
C ALA A 11 16.47 -2.55 4.95
N THR A 12 16.43 -3.72 4.30
CA THR A 12 15.75 -3.90 3.01
C THR A 12 14.24 -3.71 3.14
N ARG A 13 13.65 -4.23 4.22
CA ARG A 13 12.22 -4.07 4.51
C ARG A 13 11.85 -2.62 4.81
N LEU A 14 12.72 -1.91 5.53
CA LEU A 14 12.54 -0.49 5.79
C LEU A 14 12.60 0.34 4.50
N TYR A 15 13.53 0.03 3.61
CA TYR A 15 13.64 0.68 2.31
C TYR A 15 12.37 0.51 1.47
N GLU A 16 11.85 -0.71 1.37
CA GLU A 16 10.58 -0.98 0.67
C GLU A 16 9.40 -0.21 1.28
N ALA A 17 9.31 -0.17 2.61
CA ALA A 17 8.29 0.58 3.32
C ALA A 17 8.33 2.09 2.98
N ILE A 18 9.52 2.68 2.94
CA ILE A 18 9.72 4.08 2.57
C ILE A 18 9.24 4.33 1.13
N LEU A 19 9.59 3.46 0.18
CA LEU A 19 9.14 3.57 -1.21
C LEU A 19 7.61 3.48 -1.33
N HIS A 20 6.98 2.59 -0.57
CA HIS A 20 5.53 2.45 -0.57
C HIS A 20 4.82 3.70 -0.03
N LEU A 21 5.31 4.26 1.07
CA LEU A 21 4.76 5.49 1.63
C LEU A 21 4.89 6.66 0.65
N ARG A 22 6.03 6.78 -0.04
CA ARG A 22 6.22 7.76 -1.11
C ARG A 22 5.26 7.57 -2.28
N ARG A 23 5.04 6.32 -2.72
CA ARG A 23 4.06 6.00 -3.76
C ARG A 23 2.62 6.38 -3.36
N LEU A 24 2.30 6.31 -2.07
CA LEU A 24 1.02 6.75 -1.52
C LEU A 24 0.92 8.29 -1.36
N GLY A 25 1.98 9.03 -1.70
CA GLY A 25 2.02 10.50 -1.63
C GLY A 25 2.60 11.07 -0.33
N HIS A 26 3.14 10.23 0.55
CA HIS A 26 3.74 10.70 1.80
C HIS A 26 5.19 11.13 1.61
N ARG A 27 5.60 12.20 2.31
CA ARG A 27 6.98 12.68 2.32
C ARG A 27 7.74 11.99 3.44
N VAL A 28 8.74 11.17 3.07
CA VAL A 28 9.58 10.46 4.03
C VAL A 28 11.00 10.99 3.97
N GLU A 29 11.49 11.51 5.09
CA GLU A 29 12.85 12.04 5.27
C GLU A 29 13.60 11.24 6.33
N LYS A 30 14.92 11.21 6.22
CA LYS A 30 15.78 10.63 7.25
C LYS A 30 16.13 11.73 8.24
N CYS A 31 15.94 11.48 9.54
CA CYS A 31 16.42 12.43 10.54
C CYS A 31 17.94 12.34 10.63
N GLU A 32 18.64 13.37 10.15
CA GLU A 32 20.09 13.46 10.36
C GLU A 32 20.38 13.58 11.85
N GLY A 33 21.33 12.77 12.35
CA GLY A 33 21.75 12.78 13.76
C GLY A 33 20.96 11.86 14.71
N ARG A 34 19.83 11.25 14.31
CA ARG A 34 19.12 10.25 15.13
C ARG A 34 19.01 8.91 14.40
N ARG A 35 19.91 7.97 14.73
CA ARG A 35 19.84 6.59 14.24
C ARG A 35 18.47 5.99 14.57
N GLY A 36 17.82 5.38 13.57
CA GLY A 36 16.54 4.69 13.77
C GLY A 36 15.30 5.60 13.80
N ARG A 37 15.40 6.83 13.30
CA ARG A 37 14.27 7.76 13.18
C ARG A 37 14.14 8.34 11.78
N HIS A 38 12.89 8.44 11.35
CA HIS A 38 12.47 9.07 10.11
C HIS A 38 11.45 10.18 10.38
N ARG A 39 11.26 11.06 9.42
CA ARG A 39 10.14 12.00 9.39
C ARG A 39 9.15 11.57 8.32
N LEU A 40 7.90 11.38 8.72
CA LEU A 40 6.78 11.12 7.83
C LEU A 40 5.87 12.34 7.84
N ASP A 41 5.76 13.04 6.72
CA ASP A 41 4.95 14.27 6.56
C ASP A 41 5.26 15.34 7.63
N GLY A 42 6.52 15.42 8.05
CA GLY A 42 7.00 16.35 9.09
C GLY A 42 6.94 15.82 10.53
N ALA A 43 6.29 14.68 10.78
CA ALA A 43 6.24 14.05 12.10
C ALA A 43 7.38 13.04 12.30
N GLU A 44 8.09 13.10 13.43
CA GLU A 44 9.11 12.10 13.78
C GLU A 44 8.47 10.74 14.08
N ILE A 45 9.04 9.69 13.50
CA ILE A 45 8.60 8.31 13.65
C ILE A 45 9.80 7.38 13.75
N ALA A 46 9.72 6.35 14.60
CA ALA A 46 10.74 5.31 14.70
C ALA A 46 10.67 4.34 13.50
N ASP A 47 11.79 3.73 13.12
CA ASP A 47 11.87 2.80 11.98
C ASP A 47 10.83 1.65 12.07
N ALA A 48 10.68 1.06 13.26
CA ALA A 48 9.73 -0.03 13.49
C ALA A 48 8.28 0.43 13.28
N ALA A 49 7.92 1.60 13.81
CA ALA A 49 6.59 2.18 13.63
C ALA A 49 6.34 2.58 12.17
N LEU A 50 7.35 3.05 11.45
CA LEU A 50 7.27 3.37 10.02
C LEU A 50 7.00 2.10 9.19
N LEU A 51 7.69 1.00 9.51
CA LEU A 51 7.50 -0.29 8.86
C LEU A 51 6.06 -0.81 9.09
N GLU A 52 5.57 -0.77 10.32
CA GLU A 52 4.21 -1.19 10.67
C GLU A 52 3.14 -0.33 9.97
N LEU A 53 3.35 0.99 9.92
CA LEU A 53 2.46 1.91 9.21
C LEU A 53 2.41 1.62 7.71
N ALA A 54 3.56 1.36 7.09
CA ALA A 54 3.62 0.98 5.69
C ALA A 54 2.86 -0.32 5.44
N MET A 55 3.07 -1.37 6.25
CA MET A 55 2.35 -2.64 6.11
C MET A 55 0.84 -2.47 6.29
N THR A 56 0.42 -1.69 7.27
CA THR A 56 -1.00 -1.41 7.54
C THR A 56 -1.65 -0.64 6.39
N ARG A 57 -0.99 0.40 5.88
CA ARG A 57 -1.46 1.18 4.74
C ARG A 57 -1.47 0.36 3.44
N VAL A 58 -0.47 -0.49 3.22
CA VAL A 58 -0.45 -1.44 2.08
C VAL A 58 -1.65 -2.38 2.14
N ARG A 59 -1.95 -2.98 3.30
CA ARG A 59 -3.14 -3.84 3.46
C ARG A 59 -4.43 -3.07 3.21
N ARG A 60 -4.53 -1.81 3.67
CA ARG A 60 -5.69 -0.96 3.45
C ARG A 60 -5.84 -0.57 1.98
N ALA A 61 -4.78 -0.13 1.32
CA ALA A 61 -4.75 0.21 -0.09
C ALA A 61 -5.11 -0.99 -0.97
N ALA A 62 -4.61 -2.19 -0.65
CA ALA A 62 -4.98 -3.41 -1.35
C ALA A 62 -6.47 -3.75 -1.19
N ARG A 63 -7.05 -3.51 0.00
CA ARG A 63 -8.50 -3.64 0.22
C ARG A 63 -9.29 -2.61 -0.57
N VAL A 64 -8.88 -1.35 -0.58
CA VAL A 64 -9.53 -0.29 -1.38
C VAL A 64 -9.46 -0.61 -2.86
N ALA A 65 -8.29 -0.98 -3.40
CA ALA A 65 -8.16 -1.39 -4.80
C ALA A 65 -9.02 -2.61 -5.15
N LYS A 66 -9.19 -3.57 -4.22
CA LYS A 66 -10.12 -4.70 -4.40
C LYS A 66 -11.57 -4.23 -4.44
N VAL A 67 -11.95 -3.29 -3.58
CA VAL A 67 -13.30 -2.71 -3.57
C VAL A 67 -13.54 -1.87 -4.82
N GLU A 68 -12.60 -1.04 -5.25
CA GLU A 68 -12.71 -0.25 -6.49
C GLU A 68 -12.81 -1.15 -7.72
N LYS A 69 -12.03 -2.24 -7.79
CA LYS A 69 -12.19 -3.25 -8.85
C LYS A 69 -13.55 -3.94 -8.79
N ALA A 70 -14.06 -4.25 -7.60
CA ALA A 70 -15.38 -4.86 -7.44
C ALA A 70 -16.52 -3.90 -7.81
N VAL A 71 -16.41 -2.61 -7.45
CA VAL A 71 -17.35 -1.55 -7.82
C VAL A 71 -17.29 -1.28 -9.32
N GLN A 72 -16.09 -1.28 -9.92
CA GLN A 72 -15.95 -1.14 -11.37
C GLN A 72 -16.53 -2.34 -12.11
N ALA A 73 -16.27 -3.58 -11.64
CA ALA A 73 -16.86 -4.78 -12.21
C ALA A 73 -18.40 -4.80 -12.07
N GLY A 74 -18.93 -4.33 -10.93
CA GLY A 74 -20.37 -4.19 -10.70
C GLY A 74 -21.02 -3.14 -11.61
N ARG A 75 -20.36 -2.00 -11.84
CA ARG A 75 -20.81 -0.98 -12.81
C ARG A 75 -20.76 -1.49 -14.25
N THR A 76 -19.72 -2.21 -14.64
CA THR A 76 -19.63 -2.82 -15.98
C THR A 76 -20.71 -3.88 -16.18
N ALA A 77 -21.01 -4.69 -15.16
CA ALA A 77 -22.11 -5.65 -15.21
C ALA A 77 -23.49 -4.97 -15.31
N ALA A 78 -23.74 -3.94 -14.50
CA ALA A 78 -25.00 -3.19 -14.54
C ALA A 78 -25.21 -2.45 -15.88
N GLY A 79 -24.16 -1.82 -16.42
CA GLY A 79 -24.21 -1.14 -17.74
C GLY A 79 -24.46 -2.10 -18.91
N ARG A 80 -23.99 -3.35 -18.81
CA ARG A 80 -24.26 -4.39 -19.82
C ARG A 80 -25.71 -4.88 -19.76
N VAL A 81 -26.28 -5.00 -18.57
CA VAL A 81 -27.69 -5.42 -18.39
C VAL A 81 -28.65 -4.36 -18.93
N THR A 82 -28.39 -3.07 -18.72
CA THR A 82 -29.20 -1.98 -19.31
C THR A 82 -29.05 -1.89 -20.82
N ALA A 83 -27.86 -2.16 -21.38
CA ALA A 83 -27.65 -2.16 -22.84
C ALA A 83 -28.38 -3.33 -23.54
N THR A 84 -28.51 -4.48 -22.86
CA THR A 84 -29.20 -5.65 -23.42
C THR A 84 -30.73 -5.51 -23.30
N ALA A 85 -31.22 -4.79 -22.29
CA ALA A 85 -32.66 -4.54 -22.10
C ALA A 85 -33.25 -3.50 -23.07
N ALA A 86 -32.43 -2.62 -23.65
CA ALA A 86 -32.87 -1.61 -24.63
C ALA A 86 -32.93 -2.14 -26.08
N LEU A 87 -32.58 -3.41 -26.30
CA LEU A 87 -32.64 -4.10 -27.60
C LEU A 87 -33.71 -5.20 -27.54
N ARG A 88 -34.96 -4.81 -27.33
CA ARG A 88 -36.10 -5.67 -27.60
C ARG A 88 -37.14 -4.88 -28.42
N PRO A 89 -37.49 -5.33 -29.64
CA PRO A 89 -38.53 -4.71 -30.46
C PRO A 89 -39.92 -4.86 -29.84
#